data_AF-A0A645HDB3-F1
#
_entry.id   AF-A0A645HDB3-F1
#
_cell.length_a   1.000
_cell.length_b   1.000
_cell.length_c   1.000
_cell.angle_alpha   90.00
_cell.angle_beta   90.00
_cell.angle_gamma   90.00
#
_symmetry.space_group_name_H-M   'P 1'
#
loop_
_entity.id
_entity.type
_entity.pdbx_description
1 polymer ?
#
loop_
_entity_poly.entity_id
_entity_poly.type
_entity_poly.pdbx_seq_one_letter_code
_entity_poly.pdbx_strand_id
1 'polypeptide(L)'
;MLEKRMIRRFGAVLRHQKAGFTANAMGVWTVPEDQVEEIGAKMALFREVSHCYQRPTLPDWPYTLFTMIHGRSAEECQDIMKRIAQATGVKEYRMLFSQTELKKSSMKYFIEGIM
;
A
#
# COMPACT_ATOMS: atom_id res chain seq x y z
N MET A 1 -16.72 -6.43 -22.76
CA MET A 1 -15.68 -5.83 -21.89
C MET A 1 -15.41 -6.66 -20.63
N LEU A 2 -16.43 -7.30 -20.04
CA LEU A 2 -16.27 -8.22 -18.91
C LEU A 2 -15.42 -9.45 -19.24
N GLU A 3 -15.75 -10.19 -20.31
CA GLU A 3 -14.99 -11.39 -20.72
C GLU A 3 -13.52 -11.09 -21.04
N LYS A 4 -13.26 -9.93 -21.67
CA LYS A 4 -11.92 -9.42 -21.96
C LYS A 4 -11.19 -8.86 -20.72
N ARG A 5 -11.76 -9.01 -19.51
CA ARG A 5 -11.27 -8.49 -18.21
C ARG A 5 -10.96 -6.98 -18.17
N MET A 6 -11.58 -6.20 -19.07
CA MET A 6 -11.50 -4.72 -19.03
C MET A 6 -12.39 -4.14 -17.94
N ILE A 7 -13.54 -4.77 -17.65
CA ILE A 7 -14.38 -4.42 -16.50
C ILE A 7 -14.07 -5.41 -15.38
N ARG A 8 -13.56 -4.90 -14.24
CA ARG A 8 -13.25 -5.73 -13.06
C ARG A 8 -14.49 -6.26 -12.35
N ARG A 9 -15.56 -5.46 -12.25
CA ARG A 9 -16.83 -5.82 -11.60
C ARG A 9 -17.97 -4.96 -12.15
N PHE A 10 -19.14 -5.58 -12.38
CA PHE A 10 -20.38 -4.89 -12.72
C PHE A 10 -21.43 -5.17 -11.64
N GLY A 11 -21.86 -4.15 -10.90
CA GLY A 11 -22.80 -4.30 -9.78
C GLY A 11 -22.84 -3.08 -8.86
N ALA A 12 -23.70 -3.11 -7.84
CA ALA A 12 -23.86 -2.03 -6.87
C ALA A 12 -22.73 -1.99 -5.82
N VAL A 13 -22.45 -0.81 -5.28
CA VAL A 13 -21.52 -0.61 -4.15
C VAL A 13 -22.30 -0.06 -2.97
N LEU A 14 -22.33 -0.81 -1.85
CA LEU A 14 -22.87 -0.33 -0.59
C LEU A 14 -21.82 0.51 0.15
N ARG A 15 -22.22 1.68 0.63
CA ARG A 15 -21.34 2.60 1.38
C ARG A 15 -21.34 2.23 2.87
N HIS A 16 -20.45 1.34 3.28
CA HIS A 16 -20.28 0.94 4.69
C HIS A 16 -18.95 1.47 5.28
N GLN A 17 -18.74 2.78 5.29
CA GLN A 17 -17.45 3.34 5.73
C GLN A 17 -17.44 3.77 7.20
N LYS A 18 -16.77 2.95 8.02
CA LYS A 18 -15.83 3.33 9.10
C LYS A 18 -15.20 2.04 9.65
N ALA A 19 -14.29 1.44 8.88
CA ALA A 19 -13.35 0.49 9.47
C ALA A 19 -12.44 1.34 10.38
N GLY A 20 -12.49 1.14 11.69
CA GLY A 20 -11.93 2.01 12.75
C GLY A 20 -10.42 2.26 12.77
N PHE A 21 -9.78 2.36 11.60
CA PHE A 21 -8.40 2.78 11.42
C PHE A 21 -8.34 4.30 11.28
N THR A 22 -7.75 4.94 12.28
CA THR A 22 -7.57 6.39 12.37
C THR A 22 -6.19 6.84 11.91
N ALA A 23 -5.24 5.91 11.76
CA ALA A 23 -3.88 6.17 11.28
C ALA A 23 -3.56 5.31 10.04
N ASN A 24 -2.94 5.94 9.05
CA ASN A 24 -2.50 5.32 7.81
C ASN A 24 -1.03 5.68 7.56
N ALA A 25 -0.20 4.67 7.30
CA ALA A 25 1.21 4.87 7.04
C ALA A 25 1.68 4.01 5.85
N MET A 26 2.49 4.58 4.98
CA MET A 26 3.18 3.84 3.93
C MET A 26 4.57 3.44 4.43
N GLY A 27 4.76 2.15 4.65
CA GLY A 27 6.09 1.57 4.87
C GLY A 27 6.81 1.43 3.54
N VAL A 28 8.06 1.88 3.47
CA VAL A 28 8.94 1.74 2.31
C VAL A 28 10.19 0.98 2.74
N TRP A 29 10.58 -0.03 1.97
CA TRP A 29 11.54 -1.06 2.38
C TRP A 29 12.60 -1.26 1.31
N THR A 30 13.87 -1.28 1.70
CA THR A 30 14.97 -1.64 0.81
C THR A 30 15.11 -3.17 0.82
N VAL A 31 14.72 -3.80 -0.28
CA VAL A 31 14.77 -5.27 -0.44
C VAL A 31 15.51 -5.62 -1.74
N PRO A 32 16.52 -6.50 -1.69
CA PRO A 32 17.21 -6.99 -2.89
C PRO A 32 16.23 -7.65 -3.86
N GLU A 33 16.41 -7.40 -5.17
CA GLU A 33 15.50 -7.84 -6.23
C GLU A 33 15.21 -9.34 -6.21
N ASP A 34 16.22 -10.16 -5.87
CA ASP A 34 16.14 -11.61 -5.76
C ASP A 34 15.29 -12.10 -4.58
N GLN A 35 14.97 -11.22 -3.63
CA GLN A 35 14.17 -11.54 -2.43
C GLN A 35 12.82 -10.82 -2.40
N VAL A 36 12.54 -9.94 -3.37
CA VAL A 36 11.33 -9.09 -3.38
C VAL A 36 10.06 -9.90 -3.33
N GLU A 37 9.98 -11.01 -4.08
CA GLU A 37 8.77 -11.84 -4.13
C GLU A 37 8.50 -12.53 -2.78
N GLU A 38 9.52 -13.16 -2.20
CA GLU A 38 9.40 -13.85 -0.91
C GLU A 38 9.05 -12.87 0.22
N ILE A 39 9.81 -11.78 0.34
CA ILE A 39 9.63 -10.80 1.40
C ILE A 39 8.30 -10.06 1.21
N GLY A 40 7.94 -9.69 -0.02
CA GLY A 40 6.67 -9.05 -0.33
C GLY A 40 5.47 -9.93 0.03
N ALA A 41 5.52 -11.22 -0.30
CA ALA A 41 4.49 -12.19 0.10
C ALA A 41 4.38 -12.27 1.62
N LYS A 42 5.52 -12.32 2.33
CA LYS A 42 5.54 -12.34 3.80
C LYS A 42 4.95 -11.07 4.42
N MET A 43 5.26 -9.90 3.87
CA MET A 43 4.70 -8.62 4.30
C MET A 43 3.17 -8.55 4.09
N ALA A 44 2.68 -9.09 2.98
CA ALA A 44 1.24 -9.10 2.65
C ALA A 44 0.40 -9.99 3.58
N LEU A 45 1.02 -10.92 4.33
CA LEU A 45 0.33 -11.77 5.30
C LEU A 45 0.00 -11.04 6.62
N PHE A 46 0.56 -9.85 6.85
CA PHE A 46 0.21 -9.06 8.03
C PHE A 46 -1.19 -8.49 7.84
N ARG A 47 -2.10 -8.78 8.79
CA ARG A 47 -3.48 -8.28 8.75
C ARG A 47 -3.59 -6.75 8.69
N GLU A 48 -2.57 -6.06 9.19
CA GLU A 48 -2.49 -4.61 9.22
C GLU A 48 -2.05 -4.01 7.87
N VAL A 49 -1.58 -4.85 6.93
CA VAL A 49 -1.15 -4.46 5.57
C VAL A 49 -2.29 -4.74 4.58
N SER A 50 -2.81 -3.69 3.94
CA SER A 50 -3.87 -3.84 2.93
C SER A 50 -3.34 -4.04 1.52
N HIS A 51 -2.15 -3.51 1.24
CA HIS A 51 -1.51 -3.60 -0.08
C HIS A 51 0.00 -3.71 0.12
N CYS A 52 0.64 -4.54 -0.71
CA CYS A 52 2.08 -4.62 -0.83
C CYS A 52 2.44 -4.48 -2.31
N TYR A 53 3.28 -3.52 -2.66
CA TYR A 53 3.69 -3.24 -4.04
C TYR A 53 5.20 -3.29 -4.20
N GLN A 54 5.65 -3.88 -5.30
CA GLN A 54 7.00 -3.69 -5.82
C GLN A 54 7.04 -2.46 -6.73
N ARG A 55 8.10 -1.67 -6.63
CA ARG A 55 8.40 -0.56 -7.54
C ARG A 55 9.91 -0.55 -7.87
N PRO A 56 10.29 -0.02 -9.06
CA PRO A 56 11.69 0.21 -9.37
C PRO A 56 12.29 1.25 -8.43
N THR A 57 13.59 1.13 -8.16
CA THR A 57 14.37 2.10 -7.38
C THR A 57 14.84 3.27 -8.24
N LEU A 58 15.17 4.38 -7.58
CA LEU A 58 15.87 5.53 -8.15
C LEU A 58 17.13 5.81 -7.30
N PRO A 59 18.15 6.52 -7.83
CA PRO A 59 19.39 6.79 -7.10
C PRO A 59 19.20 7.44 -5.72
N ASP A 60 18.18 8.29 -5.57
CA ASP A 60 17.79 8.97 -4.34
C ASP A 60 16.63 8.28 -3.59
N TRP A 61 16.10 7.19 -4.14
CA TRP A 61 14.97 6.44 -3.60
C TRP A 61 15.19 4.92 -3.70
N PRO A 62 15.93 4.32 -2.74
CA PRO A 62 16.35 2.92 -2.82
C PRO A 62 15.29 1.90 -2.38
N TYR A 63 14.05 2.31 -2.14
CA TYR A 63 13.00 1.40 -1.64
C TYR A 63 12.32 0.65 -2.78
N THR A 64 12.37 -0.68 -2.74
CA THR A 64 11.76 -1.58 -3.74
C THR A 64 10.37 -2.02 -3.34
N LEU A 65 10.09 -2.19 -2.04
CA LEU A 65 8.80 -2.64 -1.53
C LEU A 65 8.06 -1.55 -0.76
N PHE A 66 6.73 -1.53 -0.92
CA PHE A 66 5.82 -0.54 -0.36
C PHE A 66 4.64 -1.24 0.31
N THR A 67 4.45 -1.04 1.61
CA THR A 67 3.32 -1.62 2.37
C THR A 67 2.39 -0.52 2.85
N MET A 68 1.10 -0.62 2.51
CA MET A 68 0.07 0.27 3.06
C MET A 68 -0.44 -0.28 4.40
N ILE A 69 -0.05 0.36 5.50
CA ILE A 69 -0.32 -0.07 6.88
C ILE A 69 -1.45 0.75 7.48
N HIS A 70 -2.34 0.06 8.20
CA HIS A 70 -3.46 0.64 8.94
C HIS A 70 -3.34 0.37 10.43
N GLY A 71 -3.51 1.41 11.24
CA GLY A 71 -3.50 1.36 12.69
C GLY A 71 -4.47 2.36 13.32
N ARG A 72 -4.52 2.37 14.65
CA ARG A 72 -5.33 3.30 15.45
C ARG A 72 -4.54 4.51 15.92
N SER A 73 -3.21 4.41 15.94
CA SER A 73 -2.31 5.53 16.25
C SER A 73 -1.01 5.47 15.44
N ALA A 74 -0.23 6.55 15.50
CA ALA A 74 1.09 6.60 14.89
C ALA A 74 2.05 5.59 15.53
N GLU A 75 1.99 5.46 16.86
CA GLU A 75 2.78 4.52 17.65
C GLU A 75 2.44 3.07 17.27
N GLU A 76 1.17 2.74 17.11
CA GLU A 76 0.76 1.40 16.65
C GLU A 76 1.32 1.10 15.25
N CYS A 77 1.30 2.07 14.34
CA CYS A 77 1.92 1.91 13.01
C CYS A 77 3.43 1.67 13.10
N GLN A 78 4.13 2.36 14.00
CA GLN A 78 5.56 2.15 14.25
C GLN A 78 5.84 0.73 14.74
N ASP A 79 5.02 0.23 15.67
CA ASP A 79 5.20 -1.11 16.21
C ASP A 79 4.87 -2.21 15.19
N ILE A 80 3.89 -1.97 14.31
CA ILE A 80 3.63 -2.83 13.14
C ILE A 80 4.85 -2.85 12.21
N MET A 81 5.43 -1.68 11.87
CA MET A 81 6.65 -1.61 11.04
C MET A 81 7.80 -2.41 11.67
N LYS A 82 8.04 -2.26 12.99
CA LYS A 82 9.09 -3.03 13.70
C LYS A 82 8.84 -4.53 13.63
N ARG A 83 7.58 -4.98 13.81
CA ARG A 83 7.21 -6.40 13.70
C ARG A 83 7.45 -6.94 12.29
N ILE A 84 7.10 -6.18 11.25
CA ILE A 84 7.35 -6.56 9.86
C ILE A 84 8.86 -6.65 9.60
N ALA A 85 9.63 -5.65 10.04
CA ALA A 85 11.09 -5.63 9.90
C ALA A 85 11.74 -6.86 10.58
N GLN A 86 11.32 -7.17 11.81
CA GLN A 86 11.84 -8.32 12.56
C GLN A 86 11.48 -9.65 11.86
N ALA A 87 10.25 -9.79 11.38
CA ALA A 87 9.82 -11.01 10.71
C ALA A 87 10.52 -11.22 9.36
N THR A 88 10.77 -10.15 8.60
CA THR A 88 11.36 -10.21 7.26
C THR A 88 12.88 -10.14 7.26
N GLY A 89 13.49 -9.64 8.34
CA GLY A 89 14.92 -9.37 8.41
C GLY A 89 15.35 -8.07 7.72
N VAL A 90 14.41 -7.32 7.13
CA VAL A 90 14.71 -6.07 6.43
C VAL A 90 15.11 -5.00 7.43
N LYS A 91 16.32 -4.45 7.27
CA LYS A 91 16.91 -3.48 8.20
C LYS A 91 16.69 -2.03 7.78
N GLU A 92 16.68 -1.77 6.48
CA GLU A 92 16.53 -0.42 5.95
C GLU A 92 15.09 -0.22 5.47
N TYR A 93 14.38 0.66 6.18
CA TYR A 93 13.02 1.03 5.86
C TYR A 93 12.70 2.40 6.43
N ARG A 94 11.67 3.04 5.88
CA ARG A 94 11.10 4.27 6.41
C ARG A 94 9.58 4.18 6.44
N MET A 95 8.99 5.04 7.24
CA MET A 95 7.54 5.15 7.35
C MET A 95 7.12 6.56 6.96
N LEU A 96 6.21 6.63 5.98
CA LEU A 96 5.65 7.87 5.47
C LEU A 96 4.21 8.01 5.99
N PHE A 97 4.01 8.90 6.96
CA PHE A 97 2.67 9.16 7.49
C PHE A 97 1.84 10.02 6.56
N SER A 98 0.57 9.64 6.39
CA SER A 98 -0.42 10.49 5.75
C SER A 98 -0.81 11.62 6.70
N GLN A 99 -0.26 12.82 6.49
CA GLN A 99 -0.58 13.99 7.31
C GLN A 99 -1.81 14.76 6.80
N THR A 100 -1.93 14.91 5.48
CA THR A 100 -3.02 15.68 4.86
C THR A 100 -3.42 15.03 3.55
N GLU A 101 -4.73 14.84 3.36
CA GLU A 101 -5.29 14.37 2.10
C GLU A 101 -5.45 15.57 1.15
N LEU A 102 -4.44 15.82 0.32
CA LEU A 102 -4.48 16.93 -0.64
C LEU A 102 -5.52 16.70 -1.75
N LYS A 103 -5.75 15.43 -2.13
CA LYS A 103 -6.72 15.04 -3.15
C LYS A 103 -7.17 13.59 -2.98
N LYS A 104 -8.47 13.34 -3.04
CA LYS A 104 -9.07 12.01 -3.17
C LYS A 104 -10.25 12.04 -4.12
N SER A 105 -10.03 11.49 -5.30
CA SER A 105 -11.02 11.44 -6.38
C SER A 105 -10.93 10.10 -7.09
N SER A 106 -12.06 9.61 -7.59
CA SER A 106 -12.06 8.44 -8.47
C SER A 106 -11.60 8.84 -9.88
N MET A 107 -10.90 7.93 -10.56
CA MET A 107 -10.50 8.13 -11.96
C MET A 107 -11.74 8.19 -12.87
N LYS A 108 -11.76 9.13 -13.81
CA LYS A 108 -12.74 9.17 -14.91
C LYS A 108 -12.09 8.57 -16.15
N TYR A 109 -12.49 7.35 -16.51
CA TYR A 109 -11.92 6.64 -17.67
C TYR A 109 -12.47 7.13 -19.01
N PHE A 110 -13.68 7.67 -19.01
CA PHE A 110 -14.34 8.23 -20.19
C PHE A 110 -14.68 9.68 -19.89
N ILE A 111 -14.12 10.61 -20.65
CA ILE A 111 -14.34 12.05 -20.52
C ILE A 111 -14.96 12.49 -21.85
N GLU A 112 -16.16 13.05 -21.81
CA GLU A 112 -16.77 13.65 -23.02
C GLU A 112 -16.12 15.01 -23.29
N GLY A 113 -15.72 15.27 -24.54
CA GLY A 113 -15.32 16.61 -25.01
C GLY A 113 -13.82 16.88 -25.21
N ILE A 114 -12.95 15.88 -25.24
CA ILE A 114 -11.59 16.05 -25.77
C ILE A 114 -11.50 15.21 -27.06
N MET A 115 -11.67 15.88 -28.20
CA MET A 115 -11.14 15.42 -29.50
C MET A 115 -9.70 15.88 -29.62
#